data_AF-H7GE14-F1
#
_entry.id   AF-H7GE14-F1
#
_cell.length_a   1.000
_cell.length_b   1.000
_cell.length_c   1.000
_cell.angle_alpha   90.00
_cell.angle_beta   90.00
_cell.angle_gamma   90.00
#
_symmetry.space_group_name_H-M   'P 1'
#
loop_
_entity.id
_entity.type
_entity.pdbx_description
1 polymer ?
#
loop_
_entity_poly.entity_id
_entity_poly.type
_entity_poly.pdbx_seq_one_letter_code
_entity_poly.pdbx_strand_id
1 'polypeptide(L)' 'MRKSVESYQARIREHQAKIEEELRRPEPRWELIRYWEKEIRTYQGRVERLLRRMGRR' A
#
# COMPACT_ATOMS: atom_id res chain seq x y z
N MET A 1 -2.37 -15.93 -8.49
CA MET A 1 -1.29 -14.93 -8.66
C MET A 1 -1.82 -13.55 -9.05
N ARG A 2 -2.54 -13.37 -10.17
CA ARG A 2 -3.16 -12.06 -10.53
C ARG A 2 -4.10 -11.50 -9.47
N LYS A 3 -5.06 -12.30 -8.98
CA LYS A 3 -5.98 -11.91 -7.89
C LYS A 3 -5.26 -11.45 -6.59
N SER A 4 -4.07 -11.99 -6.33
CA SER A 4 -3.27 -11.61 -5.15
C SER A 4 -2.62 -10.23 -5.33
N VAL A 5 -2.15 -9.91 -6.54
CA VAL A 5 -1.61 -8.58 -6.86
C VAL A 5 -2.71 -7.53 -6.79
N GLU A 6 -3.88 -7.81 -7.37
CA GLU A 6 -5.04 -6.91 -7.34
C GLU A 6 -5.50 -6.64 -5.91
N SER A 7 -5.55 -7.67 -5.06
CA SER A 7 -5.89 -7.51 -3.65
C SER A 7 -4.88 -6.64 -2.88
N TYR A 8 -3.58 -6.83 -3.12
CA TYR A 8 -2.55 -5.97 -2.51
C TYR A 8 -2.62 -4.53 -3.04
N GLN A 9 -2.89 -4.33 -4.33
CA GLN A 9 -3.07 -3.01 -4.91
C GLN A 9 -4.30 -2.30 -4.35
N ALA A 10 -5.42 -3.02 -4.13
CA ALA A 10 -6.60 -2.48 -3.48
C ALA A 10 -6.27 -1.98 -2.06
N ARG A 11 -5.59 -2.81 -1.26
CA ARG A 11 -5.16 -2.42 0.10
C ARG A 11 -4.22 -1.23 0.12
N ILE A 12 -3.28 -1.15 -0.84
CA ILE A 12 -2.40 0.02 -0.99
C ILE A 12 -3.23 1.28 -1.24
N ARG A 13 -4.20 1.23 -2.16
CA ARG A 13 -5.08 2.38 -2.45
C ARG A 13 -5.90 2.79 -1.23
N GLU A 14 -6.44 1.82 -0.48
CA GLU A 14 -7.18 2.10 0.75
C GLU A 14 -6.30 2.80 1.80
N HIS A 15 -5.05 2.37 1.96
CA HIS A 15 -4.12 3.00 2.91
C HIS A 15 -3.68 4.38 2.45
N GLN A 16 -3.46 4.57 1.14
CA GLN A 16 -3.17 5.88 0.56
C GLN A 16 -4.32 6.86 0.79
N ALA A 17 -5.56 6.44 0.54
CA ALA A 17 -6.74 7.27 0.79
C ALA A 17 -6.86 7.67 2.28
N LYS A 18 -6.57 6.75 3.22
CA LYS A 18 -6.53 7.04 4.65
C LYS A 18 -5.44 8.05 5.02
N ILE A 19 -4.25 7.93 4.45
CA ILE A 19 -3.17 8.90 4.64
C ILE A 19 -3.60 10.27 4.11
N GLU A 20 -4.17 10.34 2.91
CA GLU A 20 -4.63 11.61 2.33
C GLU A 20 -5.73 12.27 3.17
N GLU A 21 -6.68 11.49 3.70
CA GLU A 21 -7.71 12.00 4.60
C GLU A 21 -7.10 12.52 5.92
N GLU A 22 -6.19 11.76 6.52
CA GLU A 22 -5.53 12.15 7.77
C GLU A 22 -4.65 13.39 7.61
N LEU A 23 -3.96 13.53 6.48
CA LEU A 23 -3.16 14.71 6.14
C LEU A 23 -4.00 15.97 5.93
N ARG A 24 -5.29 15.85 5.59
CA ARG A 24 -6.22 16.98 5.49
C ARG A 24 -6.75 17.45 6.84
N ARG A 25 -6.54 16.68 7.91
CA ARG A 25 -6.94 17.11 9.25
C ARG A 25 -6.04 18.25 9.73
N PRO A 26 -6.57 19.19 10.54
CA PRO A 26 -5.77 20.27 11.10
C PRO A 26 -4.64 19.77 12.02
N GLU A 27 -4.84 18.61 12.65
CA GLU A 27 -3.82 17.92 13.45
C GLU A 27 -3.68 16.46 12.98
N PRO A 28 -2.84 16.19 11.97
CA PRO A 28 -2.62 14.85 11.45
C PRO A 28 -1.92 13.95 12.48
N ARG A 29 -2.39 12.70 12.60
CA ARG A 29 -1.72 11.69 13.43
C ARG A 29 -0.57 11.04 12.66
N TRP A 30 0.62 11.62 12.79
CA TRP A 30 1.83 11.16 12.11
C TRP A 30 2.20 9.69 12.39
N GLU A 31 1.91 9.17 13.58
CA GLU A 31 2.15 7.76 13.92
C GLU A 31 1.29 6.80 13.09
N LEU A 32 0.02 7.16 12.85
CA LEU A 32 -0.90 6.40 12.01
C LEU A 32 -0.49 6.46 10.54
N ILE A 33 -0.09 7.66 10.08
CA ILE A 33 0.42 7.85 8.72
C ILE A 33 1.66 6.96 8.50
N ARG A 34 2.65 7.01 9.40
CA ARG A 34 3.86 6.16 9.32
C ARG A 34 3.54 4.67 9.36
N TYR A 35 2.55 4.27 10.16
CA TYR A 35 2.08 2.89 10.21
C TYR A 35 1.51 2.46 8.85
N TRP A 36 0.63 3.26 8.26
CA TRP A 36 0.05 2.97 6.95
C TRP A 36 1.09 3.00 5.83
N GLU A 37 2.06 3.91 5.88
CA GLU A 37 3.19 3.95 4.92
C GLU A 37 4.04 2.68 4.99
N LYS A 38 4.31 2.15 6.20
CA LYS A 38 5.04 0.90 6.39
C LYS A 38 4.27 -0.30 5.81
N GLU A 39 2.97 -0.34 6.01
CA GLU A 39 2.09 -1.35 5.41
C GLU A 39 2.09 -1.26 3.88
N ILE A 40 1.95 -0.06 3.32
CA ILE A 40 2.02 0.20 1.87
C ILE A 40 3.35 -0.32 1.31
N ARG A 41 4.48 0.03 1.92
CA ARG A 41 5.80 -0.40 1.47
C ARG A 41 5.95 -1.94 1.49
N THR A 42 5.37 -2.58 2.49
CA THR A 42 5.35 -4.05 2.59
C THR A 42 4.53 -4.68 1.47
N TYR A 43 3.33 -4.15 1.19
CA TYR A 43 2.49 -4.64 0.09
C TYR A 43 3.11 -4.35 -1.28
N GLN A 44 3.72 -3.18 -1.49
CA GLN A 44 4.43 -2.84 -2.72
C GLN A 44 5.58 -3.82 -2.99
N GLY A 45 6.39 -4.16 -1.98
CA GLY A 45 7.45 -5.15 -2.13
C GLY A 45 6.93 -6.56 -2.48
N ARG A 46 5.76 -6.95 -1.95
CA ARG A 46 5.10 -8.22 -2.32
C ARG A 46 4.61 -8.18 -3.77
N VAL A 47 3.99 -7.08 -4.20
CA VAL A 47 3.53 -6.86 -5.58
C VAL A 47 4.72 -6.90 -6.54
N GLU A 48 5.80 -6.16 -6.27
CA GLU A 48 6.99 -6.15 -7.11
C GLU A 48 7.57 -7.56 -7.26
N ARG A 49 7.69 -8.31 -6.17
CA ARG A 49 8.18 -9.70 -6.20
C ARG A 49 7.29 -10.61 -7.04
N LEU A 50 5.97 -10.47 -6.94
CA LEU A 50 5.02 -11.25 -7.75
C LEU A 50 5.08 -10.87 -9.22
N LEU A 51 5.15 -9.58 -9.54
CA LEU A 51 5.29 -9.08 -10.91
C LEU A 51 6.60 -9.55 -11.56
N ARG A 52 7.72 -9.48 -10.82
CA ARG A 52 9.02 -10.02 -11.28
C ARG A 52 8.95 -11.52 -11.56
N ARG A 53 8.20 -12.30 -10.76
CA ARG A 53 7.98 -13.73 -11.03
C ARG A 53 7.11 -13.97 -12.26
N MET A 54 6.18 -13.08 -12.57
CA MET A 54 5.30 -13.20 -13.74
C MET A 54 6.00 -12.81 -15.05
N GLY A 55 6.91 -11.83 -15.04
CA GLY A 55 7.67 -11.40 -16.22
C GLY A 55 8.91 -12.24 -16.55
N ARG A 56 9.26 -13.21 -15.69
CA ARG A 56 10.39 -14.14 -15.90
C ARG A 56 9.96 -15.44 -16.61
N ARG A 57 8.83 -15.41 -17.31
CA ARG A 57 8.28 -16.53 -18.07
C ARG A 57 7.95 -16.08 -19.48
#